data_AF-A0A176WRM4-F1
#
_entry.id   AF-A0A176WRM4-F1
#
_cell.length_a   1.000
_cell.length_b   1.000
_cell.length_c   1.000
_cell.angle_alpha   90.00
_cell.angle_beta   90.00
_cell.angle_gamma   90.00
#
_symmetry.space_group_name_H-M   'P 1'
#
loop_
_entity.id
_entity.type
_entity.pdbx_description
1 polymer ?
#
loop_
_entity_poly.entity_id
_entity_poly.type
_entity_poly.pdbx_seq_one_letter_code
_entity_poly.pdbx_strand_id
1 'polypeptide(L)'
;MGGDLTDSKVTENGSPAPVESVPVKGISSDSGQTYSILREGEADILLHGNDVFYNKAQVVNRDISIAVIRAFVSKREQEHQAEVAKKLSRRKGASKTFGAPDSTVENSVSVEAQGDEANDVTESAEVKTITNASEEFVTENTPAKPIRVLEALAASGLRALRYAKEIEGLGSIVATDNDKVAVEACERNIKLNGPVVAAKVEAKHADARVYMLTHEKEFDVVDLDPYGSPSVFLDSAVQTIADGGLLLCTATDMAVLCGNNGEVCYSKYGSYPLRGKYCHEMALRILLACIESHANRYKRYIVPIVSLSIDFYVRVFVRVYTSANTIKATPSKLTHIYQCVGCDSYYFQPVGRITNKTNKNNSARYMPAIGPTILPECSQCKKHFSMGGPMWAAPIHDADWISTILNMATSMKAKYPAFDKLHSILTAVSEEILDVPLYVNLHNMSATLKCTPPSAAIFRSAVANAGYRISGSHANPLGLKTDAPMEVLWDIMRCWVKEHPVKAQATATPGSVILSKEPELQANFTKVNAALSKAQAKGVARFLPNPEEYWGPKPRAGRHITNKHMAALGPHVHQTQSGNVHIRQDQVPEEETKAKKQKRDEGST
;
A
#
# COMPACT_ATOMS: atom_id res chain seq x y z
N MET A 1 40.70 48.18 18.06
CA MET A 1 40.73 48.87 16.75
C MET A 1 41.22 47.83 15.77
N GLY A 2 40.51 47.35 14.76
CA GLY A 2 39.45 47.92 13.93
C GLY A 2 39.77 47.47 12.48
N GLY A 3 38.80 46.84 11.80
CA GLY A 3 38.81 46.52 10.36
C GLY A 3 39.50 45.18 10.00
N ASP A 4 39.04 44.41 9.03
CA ASP A 4 37.84 44.42 8.20
C ASP A 4 37.71 43.02 7.57
N LEU A 5 36.49 42.54 7.39
CA LEU A 5 36.16 41.20 6.87
C LEU A 5 35.81 41.32 5.38
N THR A 6 36.53 40.62 4.50
CA THR A 6 36.06 40.36 3.14
C THR A 6 36.20 38.89 2.74
N ASP A 7 35.03 38.33 2.45
CA ASP A 7 34.64 37.14 1.69
C ASP A 7 35.72 36.36 0.91
N SER A 8 35.91 35.10 1.32
CA SER A 8 36.45 34.04 0.48
C SER A 8 35.31 33.11 0.03
N LYS A 9 34.99 33.18 -1.27
CA LYS A 9 34.04 32.32 -1.99
C LYS A 9 34.34 30.83 -1.78
N VAL A 10 33.35 30.12 -1.25
CA VAL A 10 33.27 28.65 -1.27
C VAL A 10 32.88 28.21 -2.67
N THR A 11 33.70 27.35 -3.28
CA THR A 11 33.43 26.69 -4.56
C THR A 11 32.25 25.73 -4.42
N GLU A 12 31.20 25.95 -5.21
CA GLU A 12 30.03 25.08 -5.34
C GLU A 12 30.46 23.69 -5.86
N ASN A 13 30.18 22.66 -5.08
CA ASN A 13 30.18 21.27 -5.54
C ASN A 13 28.96 21.07 -6.45
N GLY A 14 29.23 20.81 -7.73
CA GLY A 14 28.22 20.57 -8.75
C GLY A 14 27.31 19.39 -8.42
N SER A 15 26.00 19.65 -8.45
CA SER A 15 24.95 18.64 -8.47
C SER A 15 25.13 17.70 -9.67
N PRO A 16 24.94 16.38 -9.55
CA PRO A 16 24.90 15.51 -10.70
C PRO A 16 23.65 15.81 -11.54
N ALA A 17 23.86 15.99 -12.84
CA ALA A 17 22.82 16.28 -13.81
C ALA A 17 21.71 15.20 -13.83
N PRO A 18 20.46 15.56 -14.18
CA PRO A 18 19.39 14.58 -14.36
C PRO A 18 19.75 13.61 -15.49
N VAL A 19 19.48 12.32 -15.27
CA VAL A 19 19.64 11.28 -16.29
C VAL A 19 18.62 11.55 -17.41
N GLU A 20 19.05 12.24 -18.46
CA GLU A 20 18.30 12.39 -19.70
C GLU A 20 18.13 11.01 -20.35
N SER A 21 16.90 10.71 -20.78
CA SER A 21 16.59 9.56 -21.60
C SER A 21 17.26 9.71 -22.97
N VAL A 22 18.43 9.11 -23.16
CA VAL A 22 19.10 9.05 -24.46
C VAL A 22 18.32 8.08 -25.37
N PRO A 23 17.72 8.52 -26.48
CA PRO A 23 17.18 7.61 -27.47
C PRO A 23 18.34 6.94 -28.20
N VAL A 24 18.60 5.67 -27.89
CA VAL A 24 19.61 4.87 -28.61
C VAL A 24 18.99 4.33 -29.91
N LYS A 25 19.80 4.36 -30.98
CA LYS A 25 19.51 3.96 -32.37
C LYS A 25 18.41 2.91 -32.53
N GLY A 26 17.43 3.22 -33.40
CA GLY A 26 16.32 2.34 -33.70
C GLY A 26 16.78 0.99 -34.26
N ILE A 27 16.26 -0.08 -33.66
CA ILE A 27 16.43 -1.45 -34.18
C ILE A 27 15.32 -1.67 -35.20
N SER A 28 15.70 -1.97 -36.44
CA SER A 28 14.76 -2.48 -37.45
C SER A 28 14.57 -3.98 -37.20
N SER A 29 13.32 -4.42 -37.04
CA SER A 29 13.02 -5.86 -37.09
C SER A 29 13.16 -6.39 -38.52
N ASP A 30 13.24 -7.72 -38.67
CA ASP A 30 13.13 -8.41 -39.97
C ASP A 30 11.79 -8.11 -40.70
N SER A 31 10.81 -7.57 -39.98
CA SER A 31 9.50 -7.11 -40.49
C SER A 31 9.45 -5.63 -40.89
N GLY A 32 10.55 -4.88 -40.80
CA GLY A 32 10.62 -3.47 -41.20
C GLY A 32 10.00 -2.48 -40.19
N GLN A 33 9.71 -2.90 -38.96
CA GLN A 33 9.23 -2.00 -37.90
C GLN A 33 10.41 -1.38 -37.14
N THR A 34 10.33 -0.05 -36.94
CA THR A 34 11.31 0.72 -36.17
C THR A 34 10.90 0.79 -34.70
N TYR A 35 11.78 0.33 -33.80
CA TYR A 35 11.57 0.40 -32.35
C TYR A 35 12.47 1.44 -31.70
N SER A 36 11.98 2.16 -30.67
CA SER A 36 12.84 2.88 -29.73
C SER A 36 13.05 2.06 -28.46
N ILE A 37 14.22 2.20 -27.84
CA ILE A 37 14.54 1.50 -26.59
C ILE A 37 14.28 2.46 -25.43
N LEU A 38 13.47 2.02 -24.46
CA LEU A 38 13.32 2.68 -23.17
C LEU A 38 13.95 1.83 -22.08
N ARG A 39 14.82 2.45 -21.29
CA ARG A 39 15.43 1.83 -20.11
C ARG A 39 14.78 2.33 -18.84
N GLU A 40 14.43 1.41 -17.94
CA GLU A 40 14.04 1.72 -16.58
C GLU A 40 14.73 0.78 -15.60
N GLY A 41 15.48 1.36 -14.65
CA GLY A 41 16.36 0.59 -13.79
C GLY A 41 17.40 -0.16 -14.62
N GLU A 42 17.41 -1.48 -14.46
CA GLU A 42 18.29 -2.35 -15.24
C GLU A 42 17.63 -2.95 -16.47
N ALA A 43 16.31 -2.81 -16.67
CA ALA A 43 15.59 -3.43 -17.78
C ALA A 43 15.42 -2.48 -18.99
N ASP A 44 15.54 -3.06 -20.18
CA ASP A 44 15.32 -2.39 -21.45
C ASP A 44 14.03 -2.93 -22.11
N ILE A 45 13.19 -2.07 -22.66
CA ILE A 45 12.00 -2.46 -23.42
C ILE A 45 11.94 -1.76 -24.77
N LEU A 46 11.38 -2.46 -25.76
CA LEU A 46 11.09 -1.92 -27.08
C LEU A 46 9.74 -1.20 -27.06
N LEU A 47 9.72 0.02 -27.60
CA LEU A 47 8.52 0.82 -27.81
C LEU A 47 8.26 1.00 -29.31
N HIS A 48 7.03 0.76 -29.73
CA HIS A 48 6.52 1.05 -31.08
C HIS A 48 5.12 1.64 -30.98
N GLY A 49 4.94 2.87 -31.46
CA GLY A 49 3.66 3.57 -31.42
C GLY A 49 3.00 3.54 -30.02
N ASN A 50 1.75 3.09 -29.97
CA ASN A 50 0.95 2.89 -28.75
C ASN A 50 0.68 1.40 -28.46
N ASP A 51 1.45 0.49 -29.07
CA ASP A 51 1.20 -0.95 -29.03
C ASP A 51 1.43 -1.54 -27.64
N VAL A 52 2.31 -0.91 -26.87
CA VAL A 52 2.74 -1.40 -25.55
C VAL A 52 2.64 -0.27 -24.53
N PHE A 53 1.88 -0.50 -23.47
CA PHE A 53 1.67 0.50 -22.44
C PHE A 53 2.92 0.71 -21.57
N TYR A 54 3.36 1.96 -21.49
CA TYR A 54 4.35 2.41 -20.53
C TYR A 54 3.88 3.69 -19.84
N ASN A 55 4.01 3.72 -18.52
CA ASN A 55 3.69 4.88 -17.71
C ASN A 55 4.85 5.22 -16.76
N LYS A 56 5.47 6.39 -16.99
CA LYS A 56 6.55 6.95 -16.16
C LYS A 56 6.09 7.19 -14.72
N ALA A 57 4.81 7.47 -14.51
CA ALA A 57 4.26 7.66 -13.17
C ALA A 57 4.17 6.37 -12.33
N GLN A 58 4.43 5.22 -12.94
CA GLN A 58 4.48 3.92 -12.26
C GLN A 58 5.91 3.47 -11.88
N VAL A 59 6.95 4.29 -12.14
CA VAL A 59 8.34 3.97 -11.75
C VAL A 59 8.42 3.74 -10.23
N VAL A 60 7.79 4.63 -9.44
CA VAL A 60 7.73 4.52 -7.97
C VAL A 60 7.04 3.21 -7.54
N ASN A 61 5.97 2.80 -8.23
CA ASN A 61 5.26 1.55 -7.91
C ASN A 61 6.17 0.33 -8.14
N ARG A 62 6.88 0.31 -9.26
CA ARG A 62 7.82 -0.77 -9.61
C ARG A 62 9.00 -0.82 -8.63
N ASP A 63 9.58 0.33 -8.29
CA ASP A 63 10.67 0.43 -7.32
C ASP A 63 10.27 -0.07 -5.92
N ILE A 64 9.09 0.33 -5.44
CA ILE A 64 8.56 -0.15 -4.16
C ILE A 64 8.33 -1.66 -4.21
N SER A 65 7.83 -2.18 -5.34
CA SER A 65 7.62 -3.62 -5.49
C SER A 65 8.94 -4.38 -5.41
N ILE A 66 9.99 -3.89 -6.04
CA ILE A 66 11.35 -4.46 -5.94
C ILE A 66 11.88 -4.39 -4.52
N ALA A 67 11.72 -3.26 -3.82
CA ALA A 67 12.16 -3.11 -2.44
C ALA A 67 11.47 -4.10 -1.49
N VAL A 68 10.14 -4.27 -1.62
CA VAL A 68 9.37 -5.21 -0.80
C VAL A 68 9.72 -6.66 -1.15
N ILE A 69 9.85 -7.01 -2.43
CA ILE A 69 10.21 -8.39 -2.84
C ILE A 69 11.63 -8.74 -2.36
N ARG A 70 12.60 -7.82 -2.42
CA ARG A 70 13.95 -8.05 -1.85
C ARG A 70 13.88 -8.35 -0.35
N ALA A 71 13.11 -7.57 0.42
CA ALA A 71 12.90 -7.83 1.84
C ALA A 71 12.20 -9.18 2.07
N PHE A 72 11.26 -9.55 1.19
CA PHE A 72 10.57 -10.83 1.25
C PHE A 72 11.49 -12.02 0.98
N VAL A 73 12.39 -11.92 -0.01
CA VAL A 73 13.39 -12.96 -0.28
C VAL A 73 14.26 -13.19 0.96
N SER A 74 14.75 -12.12 1.58
CA SER A 74 15.51 -12.22 2.84
C SER A 74 14.68 -12.85 3.96
N LYS A 75 13.40 -12.47 4.09
CA LYS A 75 12.52 -13.04 5.10
C LYS A 75 12.24 -14.53 4.88
N ARG A 76 12.03 -14.95 3.63
CA ARG A 76 11.79 -16.37 3.29
C ARG A 76 12.99 -17.24 3.63
N GLU A 77 14.20 -16.73 3.39
CA GLU A 77 15.43 -17.43 3.79
C GLU A 77 15.51 -17.60 5.32
N GLN A 78 15.21 -16.55 6.09
CA GLN A 78 15.17 -16.63 7.55
C GLN A 78 14.11 -17.63 8.06
N GLU A 79 12.91 -17.62 7.46
CA GLU A 79 11.83 -18.57 7.78
C GLU A 79 12.27 -20.02 7.51
N HIS A 80 12.90 -20.26 6.36
CA HIS A 80 13.42 -21.58 5.99
C HIS A 80 14.51 -22.06 6.95
N GLN A 81 15.48 -21.22 7.28
CA GLN A 81 16.54 -21.54 8.25
C GLN A 81 15.96 -21.88 9.63
N ALA A 82 14.97 -21.12 10.09
CA ALA A 82 14.29 -21.39 11.35
C ALA A 82 13.52 -22.74 11.32
N GLU A 83 12.89 -23.07 10.20
CA GLU A 83 12.22 -24.37 10.01
C GLU A 83 13.21 -25.54 10.01
N VAL A 84 14.33 -25.41 9.29
CA VAL A 84 15.40 -26.43 9.26
C VAL A 84 15.96 -26.65 10.67
N ALA A 85 16.29 -25.58 11.40
CA ALA A 85 16.78 -25.66 12.78
C ALA A 85 15.76 -26.34 13.72
N LYS A 86 14.46 -26.05 13.55
CA LYS A 86 13.37 -26.70 14.31
C LYS A 86 13.24 -28.18 13.98
N LYS A 87 13.38 -28.58 12.71
CA LYS A 87 13.36 -30.00 12.30
C LYS A 87 14.56 -30.77 12.87
N LEU A 88 15.75 -30.18 12.82
CA LEU A 88 16.97 -30.78 13.36
C LEU A 88 16.94 -30.95 14.88
N SER A 89 16.44 -29.95 15.61
CA SER A 89 16.28 -30.03 17.08
C SER A 89 15.25 -31.09 17.51
N ARG A 90 14.12 -31.23 16.79
CA ARG A 90 13.14 -32.31 17.05
C ARG A 90 13.73 -33.71 16.83
N ARG A 91 14.56 -33.90 15.79
CA ARG A 91 15.28 -35.17 15.55
C ARG A 91 16.29 -35.49 16.66
N LYS A 92 17.07 -34.51 17.13
CA LYS A 92 17.98 -34.68 18.27
C LYS A 92 17.24 -35.02 19.58
N GLY A 93 16.02 -34.49 19.76
CA GLY A 93 15.14 -34.82 20.89
C GLY A 93 14.56 -36.24 20.80
N ALA A 94 14.09 -36.66 19.62
CA ALA A 94 13.54 -38.00 19.39
C ALA A 94 14.61 -39.11 19.50
N SER A 95 15.85 -38.83 19.10
CA SER A 95 16.97 -39.77 19.26
C SER A 95 17.41 -39.97 20.72
N LYS A 96 17.00 -39.10 21.65
CA LYS A 96 17.26 -39.27 23.10
C LYS A 96 16.18 -40.07 23.82
N THR A 97 15.02 -40.32 23.19
CA THR A 97 13.88 -41.03 23.81
C THR A 97 13.78 -42.51 23.43
N PHE A 98 14.63 -43.04 22.55
CA PHE A 98 14.79 -44.49 22.35
C PHE A 98 16.02 -44.99 23.11
N GLY A 99 15.82 -45.21 24.41
CA GLY A 99 16.68 -46.09 25.21
C GLY A 99 16.47 -47.56 24.79
N ALA A 100 17.50 -48.37 25.04
CA ALA A 100 17.67 -49.78 24.64
C ALA A 100 16.44 -50.70 24.78
N PRO A 101 16.35 -51.80 24.00
CA PRO A 101 15.34 -52.81 24.19
C PRO A 101 15.66 -53.58 25.49
N ASP A 102 14.88 -53.34 26.54
CA ASP A 102 14.95 -54.18 27.73
C ASP A 102 13.96 -55.34 27.59
N SER A 103 14.54 -56.54 27.64
CA SER A 103 13.86 -57.82 27.58
C SER A 103 13.18 -58.09 28.91
N THR A 104 11.87 -57.93 29.00
CA THR A 104 11.04 -58.75 29.90
C THR A 104 9.60 -58.74 29.42
N VAL A 105 9.13 -59.95 29.11
CA VAL A 105 7.72 -60.31 28.99
C VAL A 105 7.06 -60.12 30.36
N GLU A 106 5.96 -59.38 30.42
CA GLU A 106 4.85 -59.76 31.30
C GLU A 106 3.51 -59.18 30.81
N ASN A 107 2.58 -60.12 30.60
CA ASN A 107 1.17 -59.90 30.30
C ASN A 107 0.47 -59.29 31.52
N SER A 108 -0.24 -58.19 31.34
CA SER A 108 -1.44 -57.93 32.14
C SER A 108 -2.43 -57.08 31.35
N VAL A 109 -3.45 -57.75 30.85
CA VAL A 109 -4.69 -57.18 30.34
C VAL A 109 -5.44 -56.56 31.52
N SER A 110 -5.75 -55.27 31.45
CA SER A 110 -6.80 -54.65 32.26
C SER A 110 -7.75 -53.88 31.34
N VAL A 111 -8.88 -54.53 31.08
CA VAL A 111 -10.07 -53.98 30.44
C VAL A 111 -10.77 -53.10 31.47
N GLU A 112 -10.91 -51.80 31.18
CA GLU A 112 -11.99 -51.01 31.76
C GLU A 112 -12.78 -50.38 30.62
N ALA A 113 -13.90 -51.06 30.33
CA ALA A 113 -15.00 -50.55 29.55
C ALA A 113 -15.90 -49.70 30.46
N GLN A 114 -16.23 -48.50 30.02
CA GLN A 114 -17.50 -47.87 30.36
C GLN A 114 -18.00 -47.16 29.09
N GLY A 115 -19.10 -47.70 28.56
CA GLY A 115 -19.84 -47.16 27.44
C GLY A 115 -20.96 -46.23 27.91
N ASP A 116 -21.47 -45.47 26.94
CA ASP A 116 -22.89 -45.31 26.60
C ASP A 116 -22.94 -44.34 25.40
N GLU A 117 -23.04 -44.89 24.18
CA GLU A 117 -24.25 -44.99 23.31
C GLU A 117 -24.68 -43.62 22.70
N ALA A 118 -24.42 -43.39 21.39
CA ALA A 118 -25.19 -43.74 20.17
C ALA A 118 -26.16 -42.60 19.77
N ASN A 119 -26.35 -42.12 18.52
CA ASN A 119 -26.25 -42.66 17.15
C ASN A 119 -26.09 -41.49 16.13
N ASP A 120 -25.23 -41.62 15.10
CA ASP A 120 -25.52 -41.88 13.65
C ASP A 120 -25.83 -40.58 12.86
N VAL A 121 -25.15 -40.20 11.76
CA VAL A 121 -25.18 -40.82 10.42
C VAL A 121 -23.89 -40.56 9.61
N THR A 122 -23.44 -41.63 8.96
CA THR A 122 -22.48 -41.86 7.87
C THR A 122 -21.95 -40.69 7.00
N GLU A 123 -20.62 -40.65 6.80
CA GLU A 123 -20.04 -40.36 5.48
C GLU A 123 -18.68 -41.08 5.33
N SER A 124 -18.50 -41.69 4.16
CA SER A 124 -17.49 -42.67 3.77
C SER A 124 -16.04 -42.20 3.90
N ALA A 125 -15.23 -42.94 4.67
CA ALA A 125 -13.79 -42.79 4.70
C ALA A 125 -13.15 -43.43 3.47
N GLU A 126 -12.66 -42.61 2.54
CA GLU A 126 -11.72 -43.02 1.51
C GLU A 126 -10.41 -43.49 2.15
N VAL A 127 -10.03 -44.73 1.80
CA VAL A 127 -8.74 -45.33 2.13
C VAL A 127 -7.63 -44.53 1.43
N LYS A 128 -6.96 -43.65 2.18
CA LYS A 128 -5.67 -43.10 1.75
C LYS A 128 -4.60 -44.17 1.91
N THR A 129 -4.27 -44.81 0.80
CA THR A 129 -3.03 -45.54 0.60
C THR A 129 -1.87 -44.65 1.03
N ILE A 130 -1.18 -45.05 2.10
CA ILE A 130 0.08 -44.44 2.54
C ILE A 130 1.12 -44.83 1.48
N THR A 131 1.26 -44.02 0.44
CA THR A 131 2.49 -43.99 -0.32
C THR A 131 3.51 -43.26 0.54
N ASN A 132 4.54 -43.99 0.98
CA ASN A 132 5.72 -43.43 1.61
C ASN A 132 6.34 -42.41 0.65
N ALA A 133 5.99 -41.14 0.81
CA ALA A 133 6.78 -40.04 0.28
C ALA A 133 8.14 -40.14 0.97
N SER A 134 9.19 -40.39 0.19
CA SER A 134 10.57 -40.36 0.63
C SER A 134 10.81 -39.09 1.44
N GLU A 135 11.02 -39.20 2.75
CA GLU A 135 11.45 -38.08 3.57
C GLU A 135 12.80 -37.59 3.01
N GLU A 136 12.79 -36.47 2.30
CA GLU A 136 14.02 -35.81 1.86
C GLU A 136 14.92 -35.56 3.07
N PHE A 137 16.18 -35.97 2.95
CA PHE A 137 17.17 -35.82 4.00
C PHE A 137 17.55 -34.33 4.15
N VAL A 138 16.86 -33.63 5.05
CA VAL A 138 17.14 -32.22 5.36
C VAL A 138 18.43 -32.12 6.19
N THR A 139 19.40 -31.38 5.67
CA THR A 139 20.67 -31.05 6.34
C THR A 139 20.71 -29.56 6.69
N GLU A 140 21.67 -29.12 7.51
CA GLU A 140 21.84 -27.68 7.84
C GLU A 140 22.04 -26.80 6.59
N ASN A 141 22.52 -27.38 5.47
CA ASN A 141 22.78 -26.68 4.22
C ASN A 141 21.71 -26.89 3.14
N THR A 142 20.54 -27.48 3.46
CA THR A 142 19.48 -27.65 2.47
C THR A 142 18.98 -26.25 2.03
N PRO A 143 19.15 -25.86 0.75
CA PRO A 143 18.78 -24.53 0.29
C PRO A 143 17.27 -24.33 0.31
N ALA A 144 16.83 -23.09 0.50
CA ALA A 144 15.41 -22.74 0.36
C ALA A 144 14.92 -23.01 -1.06
N LYS A 145 13.63 -23.35 -1.19
CA LYS A 145 13.00 -23.50 -2.51
C LYS A 145 13.10 -22.16 -3.27
N PRO A 146 13.48 -22.17 -4.57
CA PRO A 146 13.53 -20.95 -5.36
C PRO A 146 12.16 -20.25 -5.42
N ILE A 147 12.14 -18.94 -5.20
CA ILE A 147 10.92 -18.13 -5.17
C ILE A 147 10.33 -18.02 -6.57
N ARG A 148 9.05 -18.36 -6.70
CA ARG A 148 8.29 -18.22 -7.96
C ARG A 148 7.40 -16.99 -7.93
N VAL A 149 7.48 -16.18 -8.97
CA VAL A 149 6.73 -14.92 -9.10
C VAL A 149 5.74 -15.01 -10.25
N LEU A 150 4.54 -14.48 -10.07
CA LEU A 150 3.55 -14.23 -11.11
C LEU A 150 3.32 -12.72 -11.26
N GLU A 151 3.61 -12.18 -12.43
CA GLU A 151 3.06 -10.90 -12.89
C GLU A 151 1.78 -11.17 -13.68
N ALA A 152 0.63 -10.91 -13.08
CA ALA A 152 -0.65 -11.35 -13.61
C ALA A 152 -1.14 -10.52 -14.81
N LEU A 153 -0.70 -9.27 -14.95
CA LEU A 153 -1.07 -8.36 -16.04
C LEU A 153 0.17 -7.65 -16.58
N ALA A 154 0.92 -8.34 -17.44
CA ALA A 154 2.31 -7.99 -17.74
C ALA A 154 2.49 -6.85 -18.74
N ALA A 155 1.56 -6.63 -19.68
CA ALA A 155 1.73 -5.71 -20.79
C ALA A 155 3.09 -5.89 -21.52
N SER A 156 4.03 -4.97 -21.32
CA SER A 156 5.40 -5.06 -21.88
C SER A 156 6.28 -6.13 -21.25
N GLY A 157 5.90 -6.65 -20.08
CA GLY A 157 6.75 -7.46 -19.20
C GLY A 157 7.76 -6.65 -18.40
N LEU A 158 7.74 -5.31 -18.45
CA LEU A 158 8.76 -4.46 -17.80
C LEU A 158 8.96 -4.82 -16.33
N ARG A 159 7.88 -5.13 -15.60
CA ARG A 159 7.94 -5.47 -14.18
C ARG A 159 8.65 -6.79 -13.97
N ALA A 160 8.25 -7.86 -14.67
CA ALA A 160 8.92 -9.16 -14.66
C ALA A 160 10.41 -9.06 -15.06
N LEU A 161 10.74 -8.25 -16.07
CA LEU A 161 12.12 -8.04 -16.50
C LEU A 161 12.95 -7.37 -15.41
N ARG A 162 12.42 -6.32 -14.77
CA ARG A 162 13.07 -5.67 -13.63
C ARG A 162 13.20 -6.63 -12.45
N TYR A 163 12.18 -7.44 -12.14
CA TYR A 163 12.28 -8.46 -11.10
C TYR A 163 13.42 -9.45 -11.40
N ALA A 164 13.53 -9.93 -12.64
CA ALA A 164 14.56 -10.90 -13.04
C ALA A 164 15.99 -10.36 -12.94
N LYS A 165 16.20 -9.07 -13.27
CA LYS A 165 17.52 -8.42 -13.29
C LYS A 165 17.91 -7.87 -11.92
N GLU A 166 16.96 -7.28 -11.21
CA GLU A 166 17.25 -6.47 -10.02
C GLU A 166 17.08 -7.25 -8.71
N ILE A 167 16.46 -8.45 -8.73
CA ILE A 167 16.20 -9.24 -7.52
C ILE A 167 16.93 -10.58 -7.59
N GLU A 168 17.91 -10.72 -6.70
CA GLU A 168 18.62 -11.98 -6.48
C GLU A 168 17.74 -12.98 -5.70
N GLY A 169 17.96 -14.28 -5.91
CA GLY A 169 17.21 -15.34 -5.23
C GLY A 169 15.86 -15.72 -5.86
N LEU A 170 15.42 -15.03 -6.92
CA LEU A 170 14.25 -15.45 -7.69
C LEU A 170 14.57 -16.66 -8.58
N GLY A 171 13.70 -17.67 -8.55
CA GLY A 171 13.80 -18.88 -9.36
C GLY A 171 13.19 -18.71 -10.75
N SER A 172 11.87 -18.46 -10.80
CA SER A 172 11.14 -18.29 -12.06
C SER A 172 10.11 -17.16 -11.95
N ILE A 173 9.85 -16.49 -13.07
CA ILE A 173 8.88 -15.41 -13.17
C ILE A 173 7.97 -15.71 -14.36
N VAL A 174 6.66 -15.80 -14.11
CA VAL A 174 5.66 -15.92 -15.17
C VAL A 174 5.01 -14.56 -15.38
N ALA A 175 5.02 -14.09 -16.62
CA ALA A 175 4.39 -12.84 -17.04
C ALA A 175 3.19 -13.16 -17.93
N THR A 176 1.97 -12.97 -17.42
CA THR A 176 0.74 -13.27 -18.16
C THR A 176 0.10 -12.00 -18.72
N ASP A 177 -0.43 -12.08 -19.93
CA ASP A 177 -1.35 -11.06 -20.46
C ASP A 177 -2.44 -11.73 -21.32
N ASN A 178 -3.61 -11.10 -21.41
CA ASN A 178 -4.71 -11.61 -22.22
C ASN A 178 -4.68 -11.08 -23.66
N ASP A 179 -3.88 -10.05 -23.93
CA ASP A 179 -3.63 -9.52 -25.26
C ASP A 179 -2.42 -10.21 -25.88
N LYS A 180 -2.63 -10.87 -27.03
CA LYS A 180 -1.58 -11.55 -27.78
C LYS A 180 -0.46 -10.60 -28.21
N VAL A 181 -0.78 -9.35 -28.56
CA VAL A 181 0.22 -8.34 -28.97
C VAL A 181 1.13 -7.97 -27.79
N ALA A 182 0.56 -7.87 -26.58
CA ALA A 182 1.32 -7.62 -25.37
C ALA A 182 2.28 -8.78 -25.06
N VAL A 183 1.80 -10.03 -25.19
CA VAL A 183 2.64 -11.23 -24.99
C VAL A 183 3.80 -11.28 -25.99
N GLU A 184 3.54 -11.06 -27.27
CA GLU A 184 4.60 -11.00 -28.30
C GLU A 184 5.59 -9.85 -28.06
N ALA A 185 5.13 -8.72 -27.51
CA ALA A 185 6.03 -7.65 -27.06
C ALA A 185 6.87 -8.07 -25.85
N CYS A 186 6.26 -8.71 -24.86
CA CYS A 186 6.94 -9.25 -23.69
C CYS A 186 8.02 -10.27 -24.09
N GLU A 187 7.72 -11.21 -24.99
CA GLU A 187 8.69 -12.18 -25.51
C GLU A 187 9.90 -11.52 -26.19
N ARG A 188 9.67 -10.47 -26.98
CA ARG A 188 10.76 -9.69 -27.59
C ARG A 188 11.60 -8.97 -26.55
N ASN A 189 10.96 -8.38 -25.54
CA ASN A 189 11.68 -7.71 -24.45
C ASN A 189 12.46 -8.70 -23.57
N ILE A 190 11.94 -9.91 -23.35
CA ILE A 190 12.68 -11.01 -22.68
C ILE A 190 13.96 -11.32 -23.46
N LYS A 191 13.88 -11.51 -24.77
CA LYS A 191 15.05 -11.76 -25.63
C LYS A 191 16.03 -10.59 -25.61
N LEU A 192 15.54 -9.35 -25.65
CA LEU A 192 16.36 -8.13 -25.61
C LEU A 192 17.23 -8.04 -24.34
N ASN A 193 16.70 -8.51 -23.19
CA ASN A 193 17.40 -8.44 -21.91
C ASN A 193 18.38 -9.60 -21.67
N GLY A 194 18.61 -10.45 -22.67
CA GLY A 194 19.66 -11.46 -22.69
C GLY A 194 19.29 -12.81 -22.04
N PRO A 195 20.21 -13.79 -22.11
CA PRO A 195 19.93 -15.19 -21.80
C PRO A 195 19.59 -15.43 -20.32
N VAL A 196 20.16 -14.64 -19.40
CA VAL A 196 19.86 -14.77 -17.96
C VAL A 196 18.39 -14.47 -17.67
N VAL A 197 17.84 -13.44 -18.31
CA VAL A 197 16.43 -13.09 -18.19
C VAL A 197 15.55 -14.12 -18.92
N ALA A 198 15.95 -14.53 -20.12
CA ALA A 198 15.23 -15.56 -20.88
C ALA A 198 15.16 -16.93 -20.18
N ALA A 199 16.11 -17.25 -19.31
CA ALA A 199 16.09 -18.47 -18.50
C ALA A 199 15.15 -18.37 -17.28
N LYS A 200 14.80 -17.16 -16.84
CA LYS A 200 13.99 -16.92 -15.63
C LYS A 200 12.56 -16.49 -15.93
N VAL A 201 12.35 -15.73 -17.01
CA VAL A 201 11.08 -15.09 -17.33
C VAL A 201 10.40 -15.82 -18.49
N GLU A 202 9.16 -16.20 -18.28
CA GLU A 202 8.30 -16.81 -19.30
C GLU A 202 7.06 -15.94 -19.53
N ALA A 203 6.82 -15.57 -20.79
CA ALA A 203 5.59 -14.89 -21.18
C ALA A 203 4.49 -15.92 -21.50
N LYS A 204 3.26 -15.65 -21.09
CA LYS A 204 2.11 -16.54 -21.32
C LYS A 204 0.88 -15.75 -21.78
N HIS A 205 0.30 -16.19 -22.89
CA HIS A 205 -1.00 -15.70 -23.34
C HIS A 205 -2.12 -16.42 -22.58
N ALA A 206 -2.66 -15.76 -21.56
CA ALA A 206 -3.69 -16.35 -20.70
C ALA A 206 -4.56 -15.27 -20.02
N ASP A 207 -5.81 -15.62 -19.72
CA ASP A 207 -6.60 -14.85 -18.76
C ASP A 207 -6.02 -15.09 -17.36
N ALA A 208 -5.57 -14.01 -16.71
CA ALA A 208 -4.97 -14.05 -15.38
C ALA A 208 -5.83 -14.79 -14.34
N ARG A 209 -7.16 -14.65 -14.39
CA ARG A 209 -8.07 -15.30 -13.44
C ARG A 209 -8.03 -16.81 -13.59
N VAL A 210 -8.12 -17.28 -14.84
CA VAL A 210 -8.10 -18.71 -15.16
C VAL A 210 -6.73 -19.29 -14.86
N TYR A 211 -5.66 -18.60 -15.26
CA TYR A 211 -4.29 -19.04 -15.03
C TYR A 211 -4.00 -19.21 -13.53
N MET A 212 -4.37 -18.22 -12.71
CA MET A 212 -4.21 -18.32 -11.26
C MET A 212 -5.05 -19.45 -10.64
N LEU A 213 -6.27 -19.69 -11.12
CA LEU A 213 -7.12 -20.79 -10.61
C LEU A 213 -6.57 -22.17 -10.95
N THR A 214 -5.89 -22.33 -12.09
CA THR A 214 -5.32 -23.63 -12.48
C THR A 214 -3.94 -23.91 -11.87
N HIS A 215 -3.37 -22.95 -11.16
CA HIS A 215 -2.03 -23.01 -10.55
C HIS A 215 -2.14 -22.69 -9.05
N GLU A 216 -2.92 -23.48 -8.31
CA GLU A 216 -3.16 -23.27 -6.88
C GLU A 216 -1.88 -23.42 -6.04
N LYS A 217 -1.66 -22.48 -5.12
CA LYS A 217 -0.52 -22.45 -4.18
C LYS A 217 0.86 -22.61 -4.83
N GLU A 218 1.00 -22.19 -6.08
CA GLU A 218 2.19 -22.40 -6.89
C GLU A 218 3.19 -21.24 -6.80
N PHE A 219 2.70 -20.02 -6.57
CA PHE A 219 3.51 -18.80 -6.61
C PHE A 219 3.76 -18.25 -5.21
N ASP A 220 5.03 -18.01 -4.87
CA ASP A 220 5.42 -17.34 -3.62
C ASP A 220 5.13 -15.84 -3.66
N VAL A 221 5.12 -15.23 -4.85
CA VAL A 221 4.82 -13.81 -5.06
C VAL A 221 3.81 -13.66 -6.20
N VAL A 222 2.74 -12.90 -5.96
CA VAL A 222 1.74 -12.57 -6.99
C VAL A 222 1.60 -11.05 -7.06
N ASP A 223 1.79 -10.48 -8.25
CA ASP A 223 1.63 -9.06 -8.52
C ASP A 223 0.39 -8.79 -9.39
N LEU A 224 -0.61 -8.15 -8.79
CA LEU A 224 -1.81 -7.65 -9.46
C LEU A 224 -1.70 -6.13 -9.67
N ASP A 225 -1.53 -5.72 -10.93
CA ASP A 225 -1.46 -4.30 -11.33
C ASP A 225 -2.43 -3.95 -12.48
N PRO A 226 -3.76 -4.11 -12.29
CA PRO A 226 -4.72 -3.88 -13.35
C PRO A 226 -5.03 -2.39 -13.55
N TYR A 227 -5.63 -2.08 -14.71
CA TYR A 227 -6.30 -0.80 -14.89
C TYR A 227 -7.60 -0.76 -14.09
N GLY A 228 -7.67 0.16 -13.14
CA GLY A 228 -8.86 0.36 -12.31
C GLY A 228 -8.86 -0.55 -11.10
N SER A 229 -9.75 -1.54 -11.09
CA SER A 229 -10.03 -2.35 -9.90
C SER A 229 -9.39 -3.74 -9.96
N PRO A 230 -8.76 -4.21 -8.87
CA PRO A 230 -8.27 -5.58 -8.75
C PRO A 230 -9.32 -6.58 -8.29
N SER A 231 -10.52 -6.14 -7.87
CA SER A 231 -11.56 -6.96 -7.24
C SER A 231 -11.84 -8.29 -7.96
N VAL A 232 -11.96 -8.26 -9.28
CA VAL A 232 -12.29 -9.43 -10.12
C VAL A 232 -11.19 -10.50 -10.18
N PHE A 233 -9.96 -10.15 -9.76
CA PHE A 233 -8.81 -11.05 -9.74
C PHE A 233 -8.53 -11.62 -8.35
N LEU A 234 -9.10 -11.04 -7.29
CA LEU A 234 -8.73 -11.35 -5.91
C LEU A 234 -9.04 -12.80 -5.52
N ASP A 235 -10.14 -13.35 -6.01
CA ASP A 235 -10.55 -14.72 -5.71
C ASP A 235 -9.51 -15.75 -6.20
N SER A 236 -9.04 -15.60 -7.44
CA SER A 236 -7.98 -16.42 -8.01
C SER A 236 -6.62 -16.16 -7.34
N ALA A 237 -6.31 -14.90 -7.04
CA ALA A 237 -5.03 -14.51 -6.46
C ALA A 237 -4.82 -15.07 -5.05
N VAL A 238 -5.85 -15.08 -4.21
CA VAL A 238 -5.75 -15.67 -2.87
C VAL A 238 -5.69 -17.21 -2.89
N GLN A 239 -5.94 -17.86 -4.03
CA GLN A 239 -5.83 -19.32 -4.19
C GLN A 239 -4.49 -19.73 -4.79
N THR A 240 -4.03 -19.01 -5.82
CA THR A 240 -2.75 -19.29 -6.50
C THR A 240 -1.52 -19.05 -5.62
N ILE A 241 -1.63 -18.12 -4.67
CA ILE A 241 -0.51 -17.76 -3.81
C ILE A 241 -0.18 -18.88 -2.82
N ALA A 242 1.09 -19.22 -2.68
CA ALA A 242 1.57 -20.21 -1.72
C ALA A 242 1.30 -19.76 -0.27
N ASP A 243 1.36 -20.71 0.68
CA ASP A 243 1.19 -20.38 2.10
C ASP A 243 2.38 -19.54 2.60
N GLY A 244 2.08 -18.40 3.23
CA GLY A 244 3.08 -17.39 3.54
C GLY A 244 3.59 -16.63 2.30
N GLY A 245 2.93 -16.73 1.15
CA GLY A 245 3.31 -15.94 -0.03
C GLY A 245 3.02 -14.44 0.13
N LEU A 246 3.62 -13.62 -0.74
CA LEU A 246 3.41 -12.18 -0.84
C LEU A 246 2.47 -11.81 -2.00
N LEU A 247 1.35 -11.17 -1.68
CA LEU A 247 0.44 -10.59 -2.66
C LEU A 247 0.68 -9.08 -2.71
N LEU A 248 0.99 -8.57 -3.90
CA LEU A 248 1.07 -7.16 -4.20
C LEU A 248 -0.17 -6.78 -5.01
N CYS A 249 -0.94 -5.79 -4.56
CA CYS A 249 -2.20 -5.43 -5.19
C CYS A 249 -2.33 -3.92 -5.39
N THR A 250 -2.48 -3.49 -6.65
CA THR A 250 -2.73 -2.09 -7.02
C THR A 250 -4.21 -1.87 -7.31
N ALA A 251 -4.77 -0.75 -6.85
CA ALA A 251 -6.01 -0.21 -7.38
C ALA A 251 -5.82 1.24 -7.84
N THR A 252 -6.21 1.54 -9.08
CA THR A 252 -6.10 2.86 -9.68
C THR A 252 -7.46 3.56 -9.82
N ASP A 253 -8.58 2.91 -9.45
CA ASP A 253 -9.92 3.51 -9.50
C ASP A 253 -10.26 4.35 -8.26
N MET A 254 -9.36 5.27 -7.90
CA MET A 254 -9.49 6.13 -6.71
C MET A 254 -10.78 6.96 -6.67
N ALA A 255 -11.35 7.33 -7.81
CA ALA A 255 -12.66 8.00 -7.83
C ALA A 255 -13.77 7.13 -7.21
N VAL A 256 -13.70 5.81 -7.40
CA VAL A 256 -14.62 4.84 -6.81
C VAL A 256 -14.31 4.70 -5.32
N LEU A 257 -13.06 4.40 -4.97
CA LEU A 257 -12.64 4.14 -3.58
C LEU A 257 -12.75 5.37 -2.65
N CYS A 258 -12.64 6.59 -3.19
CA CYS A 258 -12.79 7.84 -2.44
C CYS A 258 -14.22 8.38 -2.42
N GLY A 259 -15.19 7.62 -2.93
CA GLY A 259 -16.62 7.91 -2.76
C GLY A 259 -17.24 8.91 -3.72
N ASN A 260 -16.68 9.11 -4.92
CA ASN A 260 -17.41 9.81 -5.98
C ASN A 260 -18.54 8.92 -6.56
N ASN A 261 -18.30 7.61 -6.66
CA ASN A 261 -19.27 6.61 -7.15
C ASN A 261 -19.40 5.47 -6.11
N GLY A 262 -20.14 5.74 -5.03
CA GLY A 262 -20.22 4.85 -3.86
C GLY A 262 -20.85 3.50 -4.15
N GLU A 263 -21.87 3.47 -5.00
CA GLU A 263 -22.57 2.28 -5.49
C GLU A 263 -21.66 1.36 -6.31
N VAL A 264 -20.76 1.94 -7.10
CA VAL A 264 -19.73 1.19 -7.84
C VAL A 264 -18.70 0.61 -6.87
N CYS A 265 -18.35 1.35 -5.81
CA CYS A 265 -17.43 0.86 -4.79
C CYS A 265 -18.02 -0.32 -4.04
N TYR A 266 -19.29 -0.24 -3.66
CA TYR A 266 -20.00 -1.34 -3.01
C TYR A 266 -20.03 -2.58 -3.91
N SER A 267 -20.36 -2.42 -5.19
CA SER A 267 -20.42 -3.53 -6.17
C SER A 267 -19.07 -4.22 -6.38
N LYS A 268 -17.97 -3.46 -6.38
CA LYS A 268 -16.62 -4.00 -6.62
C LYS A 268 -15.94 -4.52 -5.35
N TYR A 269 -16.09 -3.81 -4.23
CA TYR A 269 -15.28 -4.02 -3.03
C TYR A 269 -16.09 -4.48 -1.81
N GLY A 270 -17.43 -4.51 -1.90
CA GLY A 270 -18.29 -4.88 -0.78
C GLY A 270 -18.33 -3.85 0.36
N SER A 271 -17.97 -2.59 0.08
CA SER A 271 -17.92 -1.51 1.08
C SER A 271 -18.43 -0.19 0.51
N TYR A 272 -19.10 0.60 1.35
CA TYR A 272 -19.54 1.95 1.00
C TYR A 272 -18.51 3.01 1.45
N PRO A 273 -17.85 3.74 0.54
CA PRO A 273 -16.88 4.77 0.89
C PRO A 273 -17.57 6.06 1.36
N LEU A 274 -16.88 6.84 2.19
CA LEU A 274 -17.32 8.17 2.62
C LEU A 274 -16.39 9.25 2.07
N ARG A 275 -16.96 10.43 1.79
CA ARG A 275 -16.23 11.60 1.25
C ARG A 275 -15.53 12.41 2.33
N GLY A 276 -14.78 11.73 3.20
CA GLY A 276 -13.96 12.36 4.23
C GLY A 276 -12.60 12.83 3.69
N LYS A 277 -11.94 13.76 4.40
CA LYS A 277 -10.55 14.15 4.06
C LYS A 277 -9.56 12.99 4.16
N TYR A 278 -9.93 11.93 4.88
CA TYR A 278 -9.21 10.66 5.03
C TYR A 278 -9.46 9.65 3.90
N CYS A 279 -10.14 10.03 2.82
CA CYS A 279 -10.58 9.10 1.76
C CYS A 279 -9.45 8.23 1.19
N HIS A 280 -8.22 8.75 1.07
CA HIS A 280 -7.07 7.99 0.58
C HIS A 280 -6.68 6.83 1.51
N GLU A 281 -6.76 7.02 2.83
CA GLU A 281 -6.52 5.92 3.77
C GLU A 281 -7.72 4.98 3.84
N MET A 282 -8.94 5.51 3.76
CA MET A 282 -10.15 4.68 3.67
C MET A 282 -10.10 3.77 2.44
N ALA A 283 -9.59 4.24 1.30
CA ALA A 283 -9.37 3.44 0.10
C ALA A 283 -8.44 2.24 0.36
N LEU A 284 -7.32 2.45 1.06
CA LEU A 284 -6.42 1.37 1.47
C LEU A 284 -7.15 0.33 2.35
N ARG A 285 -7.92 0.82 3.32
CA ARG A 285 -8.65 -0.04 4.27
C ARG A 285 -9.80 -0.80 3.62
N ILE A 286 -10.47 -0.22 2.63
CA ILE A 286 -11.48 -0.89 1.80
C ILE A 286 -10.84 -2.01 0.98
N LEU A 287 -9.70 -1.72 0.32
CA LEU A 287 -8.99 -2.73 -0.47
C LEU A 287 -8.52 -3.90 0.40
N LEU A 288 -7.96 -3.64 1.59
CA LEU A 288 -7.57 -4.69 2.53
C LEU A 288 -8.76 -5.53 3.02
N ALA A 289 -9.89 -4.89 3.36
CA ALA A 289 -11.11 -5.60 3.75
C ALA A 289 -11.63 -6.49 2.61
N CYS A 290 -11.56 -6.00 1.37
CA CYS A 290 -11.94 -6.76 0.19
C CYS A 290 -11.03 -8.00 0.02
N ILE A 291 -9.70 -7.85 0.07
CA ILE A 291 -8.76 -8.98 -0.04
C ILE A 291 -8.98 -10.01 1.08
N GLU A 292 -9.11 -9.56 2.34
CA GLU A 292 -9.40 -10.44 3.48
C GLU A 292 -10.72 -11.21 3.26
N SER A 293 -11.77 -10.55 2.76
CA SER A 293 -13.06 -11.21 2.53
C SER A 293 -12.98 -12.33 1.49
N HIS A 294 -12.14 -12.17 0.46
CA HIS A 294 -11.86 -13.22 -0.52
C HIS A 294 -11.04 -14.35 0.10
N ALA A 295 -9.97 -14.03 0.83
CA ALA A 295 -9.11 -15.03 1.49
C ALA A 295 -9.89 -15.90 2.49
N ASN A 296 -10.79 -15.30 3.27
CA ASN A 296 -11.55 -15.97 4.32
C ASN A 296 -12.42 -17.13 3.81
N ARG A 297 -12.96 -17.04 2.59
CA ARG A 297 -13.76 -18.11 1.95
C ARG A 297 -12.97 -19.40 1.79
N TYR A 298 -11.64 -19.31 1.73
CA TYR A 298 -10.72 -20.43 1.55
C TYR A 298 -9.97 -20.81 2.83
N LYS A 299 -10.46 -20.37 4.01
CA LYS A 299 -9.79 -20.56 5.31
C LYS A 299 -8.41 -19.89 5.37
N ARG A 300 -8.22 -18.84 4.56
CA ARG A 300 -7.00 -18.04 4.51
C ARG A 300 -7.24 -16.66 5.09
N TYR A 301 -6.18 -15.98 5.50
CA TYR A 301 -6.22 -14.63 6.03
C TYR A 301 -5.01 -13.83 5.56
N ILE A 302 -5.14 -12.52 5.56
CA ILE A 302 -4.05 -11.61 5.21
C ILE A 302 -3.36 -11.03 6.44
N VAL A 303 -2.08 -10.74 6.28
CA VAL A 303 -1.27 -9.91 7.19
C VAL A 303 -0.68 -8.75 6.37
N PRO A 304 -1.18 -7.51 6.55
CA PRO A 304 -0.62 -6.35 5.85
C PRO A 304 0.84 -6.08 6.24
N ILE A 305 1.70 -5.93 5.22
CA ILE A 305 3.11 -5.54 5.37
C ILE A 305 3.22 -4.02 5.28
N VAL A 306 2.74 -3.45 4.17
CA VAL A 306 2.75 -2.02 3.92
C VAL A 306 1.61 -1.67 2.94
N SER A 307 0.95 -0.54 3.16
CA SER A 307 -0.21 -0.09 2.40
C SER A 307 -0.05 1.38 2.06
N LEU A 308 0.09 1.72 0.78
CA LEU A 308 0.56 3.03 0.32
C LEU A 308 -0.46 3.70 -0.58
N SER A 309 -0.84 4.94 -0.26
CA SER A 309 -1.47 5.85 -1.21
C SER A 309 -0.40 6.68 -1.89
N ILE A 310 -0.29 6.58 -3.22
CA ILE A 310 0.77 7.21 -4.00
C ILE A 310 0.13 7.92 -5.19
N ASP A 311 0.15 9.24 -5.15
CA ASP A 311 -0.39 10.17 -6.15
C ASP A 311 -1.85 9.83 -6.55
N PHE A 312 -2.07 8.90 -7.47
CA PHE A 312 -3.36 8.55 -8.08
C PHE A 312 -3.76 7.07 -7.94
N TYR A 313 -3.02 6.28 -7.16
CA TYR A 313 -3.36 4.88 -6.89
C TYR A 313 -3.11 4.51 -5.43
N VAL A 314 -3.68 3.37 -5.04
CA VAL A 314 -3.35 2.69 -3.80
C VAL A 314 -2.65 1.37 -4.10
N ARG A 315 -1.68 1.01 -3.27
CA ARG A 315 -0.86 -0.20 -3.42
C ARG A 315 -0.73 -0.88 -2.06
N VAL A 316 -1.17 -2.11 -1.96
CA VAL A 316 -1.08 -2.89 -0.71
C VAL A 316 -0.22 -4.12 -0.91
N PHE A 317 0.56 -4.45 0.12
CA PHE A 317 1.45 -5.60 0.17
C PHE A 317 1.04 -6.43 1.37
N VAL A 318 0.62 -7.67 1.13
CA VAL A 318 0.06 -8.53 2.19
C VAL A 318 0.66 -9.93 2.10
N ARG A 319 0.93 -10.54 3.26
CA ARG A 319 1.20 -11.97 3.34
C ARG A 319 -0.12 -12.73 3.41
N VAL A 320 -0.20 -13.89 2.76
CA VAL A 320 -1.41 -14.73 2.78
C VAL A 320 -1.11 -16.08 3.43
N TYR A 321 -1.83 -16.40 4.50
CA TYR A 321 -1.64 -17.61 5.29
C TYR A 321 -2.92 -18.42 5.42
N THR A 322 -2.80 -19.71 5.69
CA THR A 322 -3.91 -20.65 5.87
C THR A 322 -4.09 -20.96 7.35
N SER A 323 -5.27 -20.65 7.91
CA SER A 323 -5.63 -21.05 9.28
C SER A 323 -7.12 -20.87 9.52
N ALA A 324 -7.85 -21.98 9.64
CA ALA A 324 -9.27 -21.96 9.99
C ALA A 324 -9.55 -21.41 11.40
N ASN A 325 -8.54 -21.39 12.28
CA ASN A 325 -8.69 -20.80 13.60
C ASN A 325 -8.49 -19.27 13.56
N THR A 326 -7.49 -18.78 12.82
CA THR A 326 -7.14 -17.36 12.79
C THR A 326 -8.22 -16.52 12.10
N ILE A 327 -8.89 -17.06 11.07
CA ILE A 327 -9.99 -16.35 10.37
C ILE A 327 -11.17 -16.01 11.29
N LYS A 328 -11.33 -16.70 12.42
CA LYS A 328 -12.40 -16.40 13.38
C LYS A 328 -12.25 -15.00 13.98
N ALA A 329 -11.03 -14.46 14.00
CA ALA A 329 -10.73 -13.09 14.42
C ALA A 329 -10.99 -12.04 13.32
N THR A 330 -11.31 -12.41 12.09
CA THR A 330 -11.52 -11.42 11.02
C THR A 330 -12.58 -10.38 11.33
N PRO A 331 -13.78 -10.72 11.85
CA PRO A 331 -14.79 -9.71 12.15
C PRO A 331 -14.32 -8.64 13.13
N SER A 332 -13.37 -8.92 14.03
CA SER A 332 -12.81 -7.90 14.93
C SER A 332 -11.78 -6.97 14.27
N LYS A 333 -11.34 -7.30 13.06
CA LYS A 333 -10.46 -6.46 12.23
C LYS A 333 -11.26 -5.57 11.26
N LEU A 334 -12.60 -5.65 11.25
CA LEU A 334 -13.46 -4.88 10.37
C LEU A 334 -14.34 -3.90 11.17
N THR A 335 -14.56 -2.72 10.59
CA THR A 335 -15.42 -1.69 11.19
C THR A 335 -16.26 -0.98 10.14
N HIS A 336 -17.48 -0.61 10.51
CA HIS A 336 -18.22 0.46 9.86
C HIS A 336 -17.76 1.81 10.45
N ILE A 337 -18.06 2.89 9.72
CA ILE A 337 -17.74 4.26 10.11
C ILE A 337 -19.00 5.12 10.06
N TYR A 338 -19.22 5.91 11.10
CA TYR A 338 -20.21 6.98 11.14
C TYR A 338 -19.49 8.32 11.02
N GLN A 339 -19.69 9.06 9.93
CA GLN A 339 -19.12 10.39 9.73
C GLN A 339 -20.21 11.45 9.84
N CYS A 340 -20.00 12.45 10.71
CA CYS A 340 -20.92 13.55 10.88
C CYS A 340 -20.90 14.44 9.62
N VAL A 341 -22.06 14.71 9.04
CA VAL A 341 -22.18 15.53 7.82
C VAL A 341 -21.91 17.02 8.05
N GLY A 342 -21.82 17.45 9.32
CA GLY A 342 -21.63 18.85 9.69
C GLY A 342 -20.19 19.24 10.01
N CYS A 343 -19.49 18.39 10.76
CA CYS A 343 -18.15 18.71 11.28
C CYS A 343 -17.09 17.66 10.95
N ASP A 344 -17.44 16.63 10.17
CA ASP A 344 -16.56 15.52 9.80
C ASP A 344 -15.99 14.71 10.97
N SER A 345 -16.52 14.88 12.19
CA SER A 345 -16.25 13.95 13.30
C SER A 345 -16.68 12.56 12.91
N TYR A 346 -15.84 11.57 13.19
CA TYR A 346 -16.14 10.18 12.84
C TYR A 346 -15.96 9.23 14.01
N TYR A 347 -16.72 8.14 13.97
CA TYR A 347 -16.74 7.11 15.00
C TYR A 347 -16.81 5.73 14.35
N PHE A 348 -16.24 4.73 15.02
CA PHE A 348 -16.16 3.37 14.50
C PHE A 348 -17.22 2.48 15.15
N GLN A 349 -17.82 1.60 14.34
CA GLN A 349 -18.68 0.50 14.78
C GLN A 349 -18.03 -0.81 14.34
N PRO A 350 -17.30 -1.49 15.23
CA PRO A 350 -16.71 -2.79 14.93
C PRO A 350 -17.77 -3.78 14.44
N VAL A 351 -17.37 -4.73 13.59
CA VAL A 351 -18.27 -5.80 13.12
C VAL A 351 -18.33 -6.93 14.15
N GLY A 352 -17.20 -7.31 14.73
CA GLY A 352 -17.09 -8.33 15.77
C GLY A 352 -16.15 -7.95 16.91
N ARG A 353 -16.19 -8.74 17.98
CA ARG A 353 -15.30 -8.61 19.15
C ARG A 353 -14.82 -9.97 19.63
N ILE A 354 -13.65 -9.99 20.27
CA ILE A 354 -13.07 -11.17 20.89
C ILE A 354 -13.21 -11.02 22.41
N THR A 355 -13.65 -12.09 23.08
CA THR A 355 -13.73 -12.16 24.54
C THR A 355 -12.92 -13.36 25.03
N ASN A 356 -11.98 -13.13 25.94
CA ASN A 356 -11.20 -14.19 26.55
C ASN A 356 -11.90 -14.65 27.83
N LYS A 357 -12.16 -15.96 27.98
CA LYS A 357 -12.60 -16.51 29.26
C LYS A 357 -11.40 -16.63 30.20
N THR A 358 -11.56 -16.17 31.43
CA THR A 358 -10.55 -16.24 32.50
C THR A 358 -10.39 -17.62 33.14
N ASN A 359 -11.09 -18.67 32.68
CA ASN A 359 -11.02 -20.00 33.27
C ASN A 359 -10.14 -20.96 32.45
N LYS A 360 -9.11 -21.52 33.12
CA LYS A 360 -8.19 -22.66 32.86
C LYS A 360 -7.89 -23.15 31.43
N ASN A 361 -8.85 -23.15 30.50
CA ASN A 361 -8.62 -23.37 29.08
C ASN A 361 -8.78 -22.02 28.38
N ASN A 362 -7.67 -21.42 27.96
CA ASN A 362 -7.54 -20.09 27.35
C ASN A 362 -8.26 -19.97 25.98
N SER A 363 -9.56 -20.29 25.91
CA SER A 363 -10.36 -20.34 24.69
C SER A 363 -10.96 -18.97 24.41
N ALA A 364 -10.58 -18.37 23.29
CA ALA A 364 -11.18 -17.13 22.79
C ALA A 364 -12.60 -17.38 22.24
N ARG A 365 -13.55 -16.53 22.64
CA ARG A 365 -14.91 -16.52 22.10
C ARG A 365 -15.09 -15.32 21.18
N TYR A 366 -15.53 -15.58 19.95
CA TYR A 366 -15.79 -14.59 18.91
C TYR A 366 -17.27 -14.25 18.90
N MET A 367 -17.62 -12.98 19.06
CA MET A 367 -18.98 -12.50 19.18
C MET A 367 -19.23 -11.32 18.24
N PRO A 368 -20.50 -11.04 17.87
CA PRO A 368 -20.87 -9.76 17.29
C PRO A 368 -20.46 -8.59 18.21
N ALA A 369 -20.11 -7.46 17.60
CA ALA A 369 -19.85 -6.23 18.33
C ALA A 369 -21.15 -5.70 19.00
N ILE A 370 -20.98 -4.92 20.06
CA ILE A 370 -22.09 -4.21 20.71
C ILE A 370 -22.26 -2.87 19.99
N GLY A 371 -23.51 -2.46 19.74
CA GLY A 371 -23.83 -1.19 19.09
C GLY A 371 -25.24 -0.70 19.42
N PRO A 372 -25.59 0.53 19.01
CA PRO A 372 -24.74 1.48 18.29
C PRO A 372 -23.69 2.15 19.19
N THR A 373 -22.50 2.46 18.64
CA THR A 373 -21.42 3.18 19.36
C THR A 373 -21.66 4.69 19.47
N ILE A 374 -22.71 5.20 18.81
CA ILE A 374 -23.05 6.63 18.73
C ILE A 374 -24.55 6.86 18.92
N LEU A 375 -24.89 8.09 19.30
CA LEU A 375 -26.26 8.60 19.30
C LEU A 375 -26.68 9.01 17.87
N PRO A 376 -27.99 9.14 17.58
CA PRO A 376 -28.47 9.54 16.26
C PRO A 376 -27.91 10.87 15.73
N GLU A 377 -27.58 11.79 16.65
CA GLU A 377 -27.02 13.09 16.35
C GLU A 377 -25.62 13.27 16.92
N CYS A 378 -24.80 14.06 16.22
CA CYS A 378 -23.43 14.35 16.65
C CYS A 378 -23.39 15.07 18.00
N SER A 379 -22.62 14.52 18.94
CA SER A 379 -22.33 15.09 20.25
C SER A 379 -21.83 16.53 20.16
N GLN A 380 -21.15 16.90 19.06
CA GLN A 380 -20.46 18.17 18.87
C GLN A 380 -21.33 19.22 18.18
N CYS A 381 -21.86 18.93 16.99
CA CYS A 381 -22.58 19.93 16.16
C CYS A 381 -24.06 19.61 15.89
N LYS A 382 -24.60 18.53 16.50
CA LYS A 382 -26.02 18.11 16.38
C LYS A 382 -26.51 17.76 14.97
N LYS A 383 -25.61 17.63 14.00
CA LYS A 383 -25.94 17.08 12.68
C LYS A 383 -25.96 15.56 12.70
N HIS A 384 -26.69 14.96 11.77
CA HIS A 384 -26.76 13.51 11.61
C HIS A 384 -25.45 12.92 11.08
N PHE A 385 -25.37 11.58 11.06
CA PHE A 385 -24.24 10.82 10.55
C PHE A 385 -24.57 10.13 9.22
N SER A 386 -23.60 10.07 8.32
CA SER A 386 -23.57 9.13 7.21
C SER A 386 -22.81 7.87 7.64
N MET A 387 -23.30 6.70 7.26
CA MET A 387 -22.64 5.42 7.54
C MET A 387 -21.88 4.93 6.29
N GLY A 388 -20.68 4.40 6.50
CA GLY A 388 -19.89 3.72 5.48
C GLY A 388 -19.18 2.48 6.01
N GLY A 389 -18.37 1.86 5.16
CA GLY A 389 -17.70 0.58 5.41
C GLY A 389 -18.48 -0.64 4.86
N PRO A 390 -18.13 -1.86 5.32
CA PRO A 390 -17.07 -2.14 6.28
C PRO A 390 -15.67 -1.93 5.69
N MET A 391 -14.74 -1.43 6.50
CA MET A 391 -13.33 -1.26 6.15
C MET A 391 -12.41 -1.95 7.17
N TRP A 392 -11.16 -2.16 6.80
CA TRP A 392 -10.13 -2.70 7.69
C TRP A 392 -9.78 -1.72 8.82
N ALA A 393 -9.94 -2.15 10.07
CA ALA A 393 -9.69 -1.37 11.28
C ALA A 393 -8.34 -1.68 11.95
N ALA A 394 -7.73 -2.83 11.64
CA ALA A 394 -6.44 -3.22 12.20
C ALA A 394 -5.28 -2.43 11.54
N PRO A 395 -4.02 -2.61 12.02
CA PRO A 395 -2.85 -2.01 11.38
C PRO A 395 -2.75 -2.38 9.90
N ILE A 396 -2.30 -1.42 9.08
CA ILE A 396 -2.12 -1.56 7.63
C ILE A 396 -0.64 -1.67 7.22
N HIS A 397 0.22 -1.74 8.23
CA HIS A 397 1.66 -1.59 8.21
C HIS A 397 2.26 -2.49 9.29
N ASP A 398 3.39 -3.12 8.98
CA ASP A 398 4.21 -3.86 9.94
C ASP A 398 5.54 -3.12 10.15
N ALA A 399 5.86 -2.78 11.40
CA ALA A 399 7.00 -1.93 11.74
C ALA A 399 8.35 -2.57 11.39
N ASP A 400 8.49 -3.89 11.60
CA ASP A 400 9.72 -4.62 11.34
C ASP A 400 9.99 -4.70 9.84
N TRP A 401 8.93 -4.95 9.06
CA TRP A 401 9.00 -4.90 7.61
C TRP A 401 9.37 -3.52 7.10
N ILE A 402 8.72 -2.45 7.59
CA ILE A 402 9.03 -1.08 7.16
C ILE A 402 10.49 -0.75 7.44
N SER A 403 10.99 -1.07 8.63
CA SER A 403 12.39 -0.85 9.00
C SER A 403 13.34 -1.62 8.07
N THR A 404 13.05 -2.89 7.82
CA THR A 404 13.86 -3.75 6.94
C THR A 404 13.89 -3.20 5.51
N ILE A 405 12.72 -2.87 4.94
CA ILE A 405 12.61 -2.34 3.57
C ILE A 405 13.36 -1.00 3.46
N LEU A 406 13.17 -0.10 4.43
CA LEU A 406 13.82 1.22 4.42
C LEU A 406 15.36 1.08 4.49
N ASN A 407 15.87 0.21 5.38
CA ASN A 407 17.31 -0.03 5.52
C ASN A 407 17.92 -0.61 4.24
N MET A 408 17.30 -1.65 3.67
CA MET A 408 17.75 -2.27 2.42
C MET A 408 17.67 -1.31 1.23
N ALA A 409 16.60 -0.52 1.14
CA ALA A 409 16.47 0.47 0.08
C ALA A 409 17.59 1.52 0.18
N THR A 410 17.86 2.00 1.39
CA THR A 410 18.90 3.00 1.67
C THR A 410 20.30 2.50 1.32
N SER A 411 20.62 1.24 1.65
CA SER A 411 21.92 0.65 1.31
C SER A 411 22.12 0.44 -0.20
N MET A 412 21.04 0.44 -0.99
CA MET A 412 21.05 0.25 -2.43
C MET A 412 20.48 1.45 -3.20
N LYS A 413 20.67 2.67 -2.68
CA LYS A 413 20.12 3.91 -3.26
C LYS A 413 20.25 4.00 -4.78
N ALA A 414 21.43 3.69 -5.32
CA ALA A 414 21.73 3.80 -6.75
C ALA A 414 20.93 2.81 -7.64
N LYS A 415 20.35 1.75 -7.05
CA LYS A 415 19.55 0.75 -7.78
C LYS A 415 18.07 1.14 -7.95
N TYR A 416 17.63 2.27 -7.38
CA TYR A 416 16.23 2.71 -7.44
C TYR A 416 16.12 4.03 -8.22
N PRO A 417 15.61 4.02 -9.47
CA PRO A 417 15.38 5.23 -10.24
C PRO A 417 14.56 6.31 -9.52
N ALA A 418 13.60 5.91 -8.67
CA ALA A 418 12.76 6.80 -7.88
C ALA A 418 13.09 6.74 -6.37
N PHE A 419 14.37 6.50 -6.02
CA PHE A 419 14.81 6.36 -4.63
C PHE A 419 14.28 7.47 -3.72
N ASP A 420 14.42 8.74 -4.09
CA ASP A 420 14.10 9.84 -3.20
C ASP A 420 12.61 9.85 -2.82
N LYS A 421 11.71 9.54 -3.76
CA LYS A 421 10.27 9.42 -3.50
C LYS A 421 9.96 8.16 -2.68
N LEU A 422 10.57 7.02 -3.01
CA LEU A 422 10.43 5.77 -2.26
C LEU A 422 10.87 5.96 -0.79
N HIS A 423 12.05 6.53 -0.56
CA HIS A 423 12.60 6.80 0.76
C HIS A 423 11.73 7.80 1.54
N SER A 424 11.25 8.86 0.88
CA SER A 424 10.36 9.85 1.49
C SER A 424 9.05 9.21 2.00
N ILE A 425 8.41 8.39 1.16
CA ILE A 425 7.16 7.70 1.50
C ILE A 425 7.38 6.71 2.64
N LEU A 426 8.38 5.84 2.54
CA LEU A 426 8.67 4.85 3.59
C LEU A 426 9.08 5.51 4.91
N THR A 427 9.80 6.63 4.86
CA THR A 427 10.11 7.43 6.05
C THR A 427 8.83 7.98 6.68
N ALA A 428 7.91 8.55 5.89
CA ALA A 428 6.64 9.03 6.39
C ALA A 428 5.83 7.92 7.08
N VAL A 429 5.75 6.74 6.43
CA VAL A 429 5.09 5.54 6.98
C VAL A 429 5.74 5.06 8.28
N SER A 430 7.07 5.09 8.37
CA SER A 430 7.81 4.64 9.58
C SER A 430 7.54 5.50 10.82
N GLU A 431 7.05 6.73 10.62
CA GLU A 431 6.71 7.66 11.71
C GLU A 431 5.21 7.67 12.05
N GLU A 432 4.39 6.87 11.36
CA GLU A 432 2.96 6.81 11.61
C GLU A 432 2.60 5.99 12.84
N ILE A 433 1.54 6.41 13.53
CA ILE A 433 0.84 5.57 14.49
C ILE A 433 0.09 4.48 13.72
N LEU A 434 0.38 3.22 14.05
CA LEU A 434 -0.05 2.05 13.26
C LEU A 434 -1.45 1.55 13.65
N ASP A 435 -1.83 1.72 14.91
CA ASP A 435 -3.05 1.20 15.53
C ASP A 435 -4.23 2.17 15.52
N VAL A 436 -4.05 3.36 14.91
CA VAL A 436 -5.10 4.37 14.78
C VAL A 436 -5.60 4.42 13.33
N PRO A 437 -6.88 4.08 13.08
CA PRO A 437 -7.46 4.20 11.75
C PRO A 437 -7.78 5.64 11.36
N LEU A 438 -7.48 5.97 10.10
CA LEU A 438 -7.76 7.27 9.49
C LEU A 438 -6.98 8.41 10.14
N TYR A 439 -7.27 9.63 9.71
CA TYR A 439 -6.66 10.85 10.22
C TYR A 439 -7.66 12.00 10.22
N VAL A 440 -7.40 13.00 11.05
CA VAL A 440 -8.08 14.28 11.01
C VAL A 440 -7.30 15.28 10.15
N ASN A 441 -7.99 16.30 9.65
CA ASN A 441 -7.36 17.37 8.87
C ASN A 441 -7.58 18.71 9.60
N LEU A 442 -6.49 19.31 10.06
CA LEU A 442 -6.54 20.54 10.86
C LEU A 442 -7.19 21.70 10.09
N HIS A 443 -6.87 21.86 8.81
CA HIS A 443 -7.48 22.91 7.99
C HIS A 443 -8.98 22.74 7.86
N ASN A 444 -9.46 21.50 7.77
CA ASN A 444 -10.89 21.21 7.72
C ASN A 444 -11.58 21.56 9.04
N MET A 445 -10.99 21.20 10.18
CA MET A 445 -11.51 21.57 11.50
C MET A 445 -11.56 23.08 11.67
N SER A 446 -10.50 23.80 11.29
CA SER A 446 -10.46 25.26 11.33
C SER A 446 -11.45 25.90 10.37
N ALA A 447 -11.68 25.31 9.19
CA ALA A 447 -12.70 25.76 8.25
C ALA A 447 -14.12 25.60 8.82
N THR A 448 -14.41 24.50 9.51
CA THR A 448 -15.69 24.31 10.22
C THR A 448 -15.94 25.42 11.24
N LEU A 449 -14.92 25.80 12.02
CA LEU A 449 -15.02 26.87 13.02
C LEU A 449 -14.89 28.28 12.44
N LYS A 450 -14.46 28.40 11.17
CA LYS A 450 -14.05 29.66 10.52
C LYS A 450 -12.96 30.40 11.30
N CYS A 451 -12.01 29.67 11.87
CA CYS A 451 -10.87 30.23 12.58
C CYS A 451 -9.59 30.16 11.75
N THR A 452 -8.62 31.02 12.10
CA THR A 452 -7.26 30.85 11.61
C THR A 452 -6.69 29.54 12.17
N PRO A 453 -6.15 28.64 11.34
CA PRO A 453 -5.63 27.37 11.82
C PRO A 453 -4.39 27.58 12.70
N PRO A 454 -4.27 26.86 13.83
CA PRO A 454 -2.99 26.79 14.53
C PRO A 454 -1.93 26.17 13.63
N SER A 455 -0.66 26.48 13.88
CA SER A 455 0.40 25.75 13.19
C SER A 455 0.35 24.26 13.56
N ALA A 456 0.73 23.38 12.64
CA ALA A 456 0.73 21.94 12.90
C ALA A 456 1.58 21.57 14.12
N ALA A 457 2.70 22.28 14.36
CA ALA A 457 3.54 22.06 15.53
C ALA A 457 2.83 22.42 16.85
N ILE A 458 2.10 23.53 16.88
CA ILE A 458 1.32 23.96 18.06
C ILE A 458 0.18 22.97 18.33
N PHE A 459 -0.59 22.62 17.30
CA PHE A 459 -1.70 21.67 17.46
C PHE A 459 -1.22 20.30 17.93
N ARG A 460 -0.13 19.78 17.33
CA ARG A 460 0.47 18.52 17.79
C ARG A 460 0.96 18.59 19.23
N SER A 461 1.50 19.74 19.63
CA SER A 461 1.93 19.94 21.02
C SER A 461 0.75 19.94 21.98
N ALA A 462 -0.37 20.57 21.62
CA ALA A 462 -1.59 20.53 22.42
C ALA A 462 -2.16 19.11 22.59
N VAL A 463 -2.18 18.32 21.51
CA VAL A 463 -2.62 16.91 21.57
C VAL A 463 -1.69 16.07 22.45
N ALA A 464 -0.36 16.25 22.30
CA ALA A 464 0.62 15.55 23.12
C ALA A 464 0.55 15.94 24.60
N ASN A 465 0.39 17.24 24.91
CA ASN A 465 0.22 17.73 26.27
C ASN A 465 -1.08 17.25 26.92
N ALA A 466 -2.12 16.96 26.13
CA ALA A 466 -3.35 16.33 26.57
C ALA A 466 -3.20 14.82 26.84
N GLY A 467 -2.00 14.24 26.64
CA GLY A 467 -1.70 12.83 26.94
C GLY A 467 -1.95 11.86 25.78
N TYR A 468 -2.21 12.37 24.57
CA TYR A 468 -2.51 11.55 23.40
C TYR A 468 -1.34 11.46 22.42
N ARG A 469 -1.27 10.36 21.67
CA ARG A 469 -0.27 10.17 20.62
C ARG A 469 -0.70 10.94 19.37
N ILE A 470 0.26 11.48 18.64
CA ILE A 470 0.00 12.12 17.35
C ILE A 470 1.13 11.90 16.34
N SER A 471 0.77 11.65 15.08
CA SER A 471 1.71 11.56 13.95
C SER A 471 1.14 12.25 12.71
N GLY A 472 1.96 12.34 11.65
CA GLY A 472 1.43 12.61 10.31
C GLY A 472 0.74 11.38 9.70
N SER A 473 0.28 11.51 8.47
CA SER A 473 -0.13 10.39 7.60
C SER A 473 0.53 10.54 6.23
N HIS A 474 1.10 9.47 5.69
CA HIS A 474 1.66 9.43 4.33
C HIS A 474 0.59 9.64 3.27
N ALA A 475 -0.67 9.32 3.57
CA ALA A 475 -1.78 9.42 2.64
C ALA A 475 -2.22 10.87 2.38
N ASN A 476 -1.83 11.81 3.26
CA ASN A 476 -2.13 13.24 3.08
C ASN A 476 -1.13 14.12 3.87
N PRO A 477 -0.46 15.09 3.22
CA PRO A 477 0.47 16.00 3.87
C PRO A 477 -0.09 16.77 5.08
N LEU A 478 -1.41 17.01 5.08
CA LEU A 478 -2.13 17.74 6.12
C LEU A 478 -2.89 16.79 7.08
N GLY A 479 -2.75 15.48 6.90
CA GLY A 479 -3.36 14.47 7.74
C GLY A 479 -2.61 14.29 9.06
N LEU A 480 -3.36 14.25 10.16
CA LEU A 480 -2.85 14.00 11.50
C LEU A 480 -3.55 12.76 12.09
N LYS A 481 -2.79 11.72 12.41
CA LYS A 481 -3.29 10.54 13.13
C LYS A 481 -3.15 10.76 14.62
N THR A 482 -4.17 10.41 15.38
CA THR A 482 -4.14 10.52 16.84
C THR A 482 -5.15 9.58 17.48
N ASP A 483 -4.84 9.08 18.67
CA ASP A 483 -5.77 8.33 19.51
C ASP A 483 -6.62 9.24 20.41
N ALA A 484 -6.51 10.56 20.28
CA ALA A 484 -7.41 11.52 20.92
C ALA A 484 -8.85 11.37 20.39
N PRO A 485 -9.85 11.23 21.28
CA PRO A 485 -11.26 11.28 20.91
C PRO A 485 -11.63 12.60 20.23
N MET A 486 -12.66 12.59 19.39
CA MET A 486 -13.12 13.79 18.68
C MET A 486 -13.48 14.93 19.65
N GLU A 487 -14.06 14.60 20.81
CA GLU A 487 -14.36 15.50 21.92
C GLU A 487 -13.13 16.32 22.33
N VAL A 488 -12.01 15.65 22.57
CA VAL A 488 -10.74 16.28 22.97
C VAL A 488 -10.21 17.18 21.86
N LEU A 489 -10.27 16.72 20.61
CA LEU A 489 -9.82 17.53 19.48
C LEU A 489 -10.64 18.81 19.32
N TRP A 490 -11.95 18.74 19.55
CA TRP A 490 -12.80 19.93 19.54
C TRP A 490 -12.57 20.84 20.74
N ASP A 491 -12.29 20.30 21.93
CA ASP A 491 -11.92 21.10 23.10
C ASP A 491 -10.61 21.88 22.89
N ILE A 492 -9.60 21.24 22.28
CA ILE A 492 -8.37 21.93 21.88
C ILE A 492 -8.68 23.09 20.93
N MET A 493 -9.54 22.86 19.94
CA MET A 493 -9.93 23.90 19.00
C MET A 493 -10.80 25.01 19.63
N ARG A 494 -11.64 24.68 20.62
CA ARG A 494 -12.39 25.68 21.43
C ARG A 494 -11.42 26.58 22.20
N CYS A 495 -10.43 25.99 22.87
CA CYS A 495 -9.40 26.74 23.57
C CYS A 495 -8.62 27.65 22.61
N TRP A 496 -8.27 27.15 21.42
CA TRP A 496 -7.60 27.95 20.40
C TRP A 496 -8.43 29.16 19.96
N VAL A 497 -9.74 28.99 19.75
CA VAL A 497 -10.65 30.08 19.35
C VAL A 497 -10.87 31.08 20.50
N LYS A 498 -10.78 30.67 21.77
CA LYS A 498 -10.80 31.62 22.89
C LYS A 498 -9.59 32.55 22.89
N GLU A 499 -8.40 32.02 22.58
CA GLU A 499 -7.18 32.83 22.43
C GLU A 499 -7.16 33.63 21.11
N HIS A 500 -7.83 33.12 20.07
CA HIS A 500 -7.89 33.72 18.73
C HIS A 500 -9.34 33.88 18.25
N PRO A 501 -10.09 34.87 18.76
CA PRO A 501 -11.53 35.00 18.53
C PRO A 501 -11.90 35.13 17.06
N VAL A 502 -12.97 34.44 16.68
CA VAL A 502 -13.57 34.51 15.34
C VAL A 502 -14.70 35.54 15.28
N LYS A 503 -15.00 36.05 14.09
CA LYS A 503 -16.15 36.95 13.90
C LYS A 503 -17.46 36.22 14.20
N ALA A 504 -18.37 36.92 14.87
CA ALA A 504 -19.72 36.42 15.13
C ALA A 504 -20.41 36.03 13.82
N GLN A 505 -21.10 34.89 13.83
CA GLN A 505 -21.82 34.39 12.66
C GLN A 505 -23.32 34.63 12.83
N ALA A 506 -23.95 35.17 11.79
CA ALA A 506 -25.37 35.51 11.80
C ALA A 506 -26.30 34.28 11.74
N THR A 507 -25.80 33.14 11.26
CA THR A 507 -26.56 31.89 11.12
C THR A 507 -25.95 30.76 11.94
N ALA A 508 -26.80 29.86 12.44
CA ALA A 508 -26.36 28.67 13.14
C ALA A 508 -25.62 27.72 12.17
N THR A 509 -24.29 27.70 12.29
CA THR A 509 -23.42 26.78 11.55
C THR A 509 -22.97 25.63 12.46
N PRO A 510 -22.48 24.51 11.90
CA PRO A 510 -21.88 23.46 12.73
C PRO A 510 -20.80 24.00 13.67
N GLY A 511 -19.98 24.95 13.19
CA GLY A 511 -18.96 25.62 13.99
C GLY A 511 -19.53 26.45 15.14
N SER A 512 -20.60 27.23 14.92
CA SER A 512 -21.19 28.03 16.01
C SER A 512 -21.80 27.15 17.12
N VAL A 513 -22.35 25.98 16.77
CA VAL A 513 -22.85 24.99 17.75
C VAL A 513 -21.71 24.31 18.52
N ILE A 514 -20.56 24.08 17.87
CA ILE A 514 -19.37 23.56 18.55
C ILE A 514 -18.84 24.58 19.55
N LEU A 515 -18.76 25.85 19.15
CA LEU A 515 -18.23 26.95 19.96
C LEU A 515 -19.19 27.43 21.06
N SER A 516 -20.47 27.09 21.00
CA SER A 516 -21.43 27.40 22.09
C SER A 516 -21.26 26.50 23.32
N LYS A 517 -20.38 25.51 23.26
CA LYS A 517 -20.04 24.65 24.39
C LYS A 517 -18.71 25.09 24.98
N GLU A 518 -18.66 25.14 26.31
CA GLU A 518 -17.42 25.32 27.03
C GLU A 518 -16.54 24.07 26.90
N PRO A 519 -15.21 24.22 26.74
CA PRO A 519 -14.30 23.09 26.67
C PRO A 519 -14.18 22.40 28.04
N GLU A 520 -14.31 21.08 28.06
CA GLU A 520 -14.10 20.27 29.27
C GLU A 520 -12.59 20.12 29.55
N LEU A 521 -11.79 19.94 28.49
CA LEU A 521 -10.34 19.94 28.54
C LEU A 521 -9.77 21.34 28.27
N GLN A 522 -8.91 21.83 29.18
CA GLN A 522 -8.12 23.04 28.96
C GLN A 522 -6.82 22.69 28.22
N ALA A 523 -6.66 23.21 27.00
CA ALA A 523 -5.52 22.90 26.15
C ALA A 523 -4.25 23.64 26.57
N ASN A 524 -3.12 22.92 26.56
CA ASN A 524 -1.80 23.51 26.75
C ASN A 524 -1.05 23.58 25.42
N PHE A 525 -0.85 24.78 24.87
CA PHE A 525 -0.20 25.00 23.57
C PHE A 525 1.33 25.10 23.63
N THR A 526 1.95 24.86 24.79
CA THR A 526 3.41 24.87 24.94
C THR A 526 4.05 23.82 24.04
N LYS A 527 5.04 24.23 23.24
CA LYS A 527 5.71 23.34 22.28
C LYS A 527 6.43 22.19 22.99
N VAL A 528 6.22 20.97 22.51
CA VAL A 528 6.93 19.78 23.00
C VAL A 528 7.70 19.06 21.89
N ASN A 529 8.90 18.60 22.21
CA ASN A 529 9.76 17.89 21.24
C ASN A 529 9.12 16.59 20.75
N ALA A 530 8.32 15.91 21.59
CA ALA A 530 7.58 14.70 21.21
C ALA A 530 6.55 14.93 20.08
N ALA A 531 6.13 16.18 19.85
CA ALA A 531 5.20 16.55 18.79
C ALA A 531 5.88 16.82 17.43
N LEU A 532 7.21 16.83 17.38
CA LEU A 532 8.00 17.08 16.18
C LEU A 532 8.38 15.76 15.49
N SER A 533 8.34 15.75 14.15
CA SER A 533 8.77 14.59 13.36
C SER A 533 10.29 14.47 13.37
N LYS A 534 10.80 13.24 13.53
CA LYS A 534 12.25 12.96 13.51
C LYS A 534 12.82 13.24 12.12
N ALA A 535 12.08 12.95 11.06
CA ALA A 535 12.42 13.26 9.67
C ALA A 535 12.54 14.77 9.44
N GLN A 536 11.63 15.58 10.01
CA GLN A 536 11.74 17.04 9.95
C GLN A 536 12.99 17.54 10.66
N ALA A 537 13.32 16.98 11.83
CA ALA A 537 14.55 17.31 12.54
C ALA A 537 15.82 16.92 11.77
N LYS A 538 15.74 15.88 10.93
CA LYS A 538 16.84 15.39 10.07
C LYS A 538 16.86 16.00 8.66
N GLY A 539 15.97 16.95 8.35
CA GLY A 539 15.88 17.56 7.02
C GLY A 539 15.41 16.63 5.90
N VAL A 540 14.80 15.49 6.23
CA VAL A 540 14.31 14.52 5.24
C VAL A 540 12.93 14.95 4.74
N ALA A 541 12.81 15.21 3.43
CA ALA A 541 11.53 15.48 2.81
C ALA A 541 10.61 14.25 2.89
N ARG A 542 9.33 14.46 3.23
CA ARG A 542 8.32 13.39 3.32
C ARG A 542 7.36 13.38 2.12
N PHE A 543 7.15 14.56 1.55
CA PHE A 543 6.28 14.76 0.39
C PHE A 543 7.08 15.48 -0.68
N LEU A 544 7.42 14.74 -1.74
CA LEU A 544 8.04 15.33 -2.92
C LEU A 544 6.96 15.73 -3.93
N PRO A 545 7.12 16.91 -4.59
CA PRO A 545 6.22 17.33 -5.65
C PRO A 545 6.32 16.38 -6.86
N ASN A 546 5.32 16.47 -7.74
CA ASN A 546 5.34 15.71 -8.98
C ASN A 546 6.46 16.23 -9.91
N PRO A 547 7.15 15.35 -10.66
CA PRO A 547 8.28 15.76 -11.50
C PRO A 547 7.91 16.68 -12.67
N GLU A 548 6.70 16.55 -13.23
CA GLU A 548 6.28 17.20 -14.48
C GLU A 548 4.88 17.82 -14.35
N GLU A 549 4.60 18.85 -15.16
CA GLU A 549 3.25 19.37 -15.37
C GLU A 549 2.41 18.30 -16.10
N TYR A 550 1.15 18.10 -15.71
CA TYR A 550 0.27 17.01 -16.19
C TYR A 550 0.71 15.58 -15.82
N TRP A 551 1.44 15.42 -14.72
CA TRP A 551 1.79 14.11 -14.15
C TRP A 551 0.55 13.28 -13.79
N GLY A 552 0.46 12.05 -14.33
CA GLY A 552 -0.65 11.15 -14.04
C GLY A 552 -0.70 9.89 -14.90
N PRO A 553 -1.70 9.03 -14.68
CA PRO A 553 -1.85 7.78 -15.40
C PRO A 553 -2.27 7.99 -16.84
N LYS A 554 -1.55 7.35 -17.77
CA LYS A 554 -1.85 7.38 -19.21
C LYS A 554 -3.00 6.42 -19.56
N PRO A 555 -3.73 6.66 -20.67
CA PRO A 555 -4.73 5.73 -21.18
C PRO A 555 -4.13 4.36 -21.52
N ARG A 556 -4.95 3.30 -21.42
CA ARG A 556 -4.57 1.94 -21.84
C ARG A 556 -4.21 1.92 -23.33
N ALA A 557 -3.24 1.05 -23.68
CA ALA A 557 -2.86 0.77 -25.07
C ALA A 557 -4.10 0.46 -25.95
N GLY A 558 -4.05 0.89 -27.22
CA GLY A 558 -5.14 0.72 -28.18
C GLY A 558 -6.35 1.67 -28.04
N ARG A 559 -6.44 2.49 -26.98
CA ARG A 559 -7.54 3.47 -26.84
C ARG A 559 -7.21 4.79 -27.54
N HIS A 560 -8.02 5.20 -28.51
CA HIS A 560 -7.90 6.53 -29.13
C HIS A 560 -8.21 7.65 -28.13
N ILE A 561 -7.30 8.62 -28.03
CA ILE A 561 -7.49 9.84 -27.24
C ILE A 561 -8.54 10.69 -27.97
N THR A 562 -9.68 10.95 -27.33
CA THR A 562 -10.72 11.82 -27.86
C THR A 562 -10.37 13.30 -27.64
N ASN A 563 -10.94 14.20 -28.44
CA ASN A 563 -10.74 15.65 -28.32
C ASN A 563 -11.04 16.20 -26.90
N LYS A 564 -11.93 15.54 -26.15
CA LYS A 564 -12.22 15.86 -24.74
C LYS A 564 -11.05 15.58 -23.79
N HIS A 565 -10.25 14.53 -24.06
CA HIS A 565 -9.03 14.23 -23.29
C HIS A 565 -7.87 15.14 -23.70
N MET A 566 -7.79 15.56 -24.98
CA MET A 566 -6.79 16.51 -25.45
C MET A 566 -6.97 17.91 -24.84
N ALA A 567 -8.21 18.37 -24.66
CA ALA A 567 -8.50 19.65 -24.01
C ALA A 567 -8.03 19.72 -22.55
N ALA A 568 -7.87 18.57 -21.87
CA ALA A 568 -7.33 18.48 -20.51
C ALA A 568 -5.79 18.47 -20.46
N LEU A 569 -5.11 18.28 -21.60
CA LEU A 569 -3.66 18.20 -21.75
C LEU A 569 -3.01 19.53 -22.21
N GLY A 570 -3.80 20.62 -22.27
CA GLY A 570 -3.32 21.96 -22.66
C GLY A 570 -3.29 22.21 -24.18
N PRO A 571 -3.13 23.48 -24.60
CA PRO A 571 -3.35 23.92 -25.99
C PRO A 571 -2.28 23.49 -27.01
N HIS A 572 -1.24 22.73 -26.62
CA HIS A 572 -0.10 22.41 -27.49
C HIS A 572 -0.13 20.99 -28.09
N VAL A 573 -1.25 20.27 -27.98
CA VAL A 573 -1.39 18.91 -28.50
C VAL A 573 -2.24 18.92 -29.77
N HIS A 574 -1.64 18.63 -30.93
CA HIS A 574 -2.36 18.42 -32.19
C HIS A 574 -2.14 17.01 -32.73
N GLN A 575 -3.19 16.45 -33.34
CA GLN A 575 -3.19 15.15 -34.00
C GLN A 575 -2.79 15.34 -35.47
N THR A 576 -1.74 14.66 -35.94
CA THR A 576 -1.44 14.64 -37.38
C THR A 576 -2.32 13.58 -38.08
N GLN A 577 -2.50 13.72 -39.40
CA GLN A 577 -3.36 12.85 -40.22
C GLN A 577 -2.98 11.35 -40.21
N SER A 578 -1.86 10.98 -39.57
CA SER A 578 -1.42 9.59 -39.36
C SER A 578 -1.69 9.04 -37.95
N GLY A 579 -2.40 9.77 -37.08
CA GLY A 579 -2.76 9.32 -35.74
C GLY A 579 -1.64 9.43 -34.69
N ASN A 580 -0.46 9.94 -35.06
CA ASN A 580 0.62 10.23 -34.11
C ASN A 580 0.42 11.57 -33.40
N VAL A 581 0.68 11.59 -32.10
CA VAL A 581 0.71 12.81 -31.28
C VAL A 581 2.15 13.32 -31.23
N HIS A 582 2.39 14.56 -31.67
CA HIS A 582 3.68 15.23 -31.54
C HIS A 582 3.56 16.37 -30.53
N ILE A 583 4.49 16.42 -29.57
CA ILE A 583 4.71 17.59 -28.71
C ILE A 583 5.77 18.43 -29.42
N ARG A 584 5.41 19.60 -29.93
CA ARG A 584 6.41 20.56 -30.42
C ARG A 584 7.18 21.12 -29.22
N GLN A 585 8.47 20.81 -29.13
CA GLN A 585 9.42 21.65 -28.39
C GLN A 585 9.80 22.81 -29.32
N ASP A 586 8.94 23.81 -29.45
CA ASP A 586 9.31 25.03 -30.17
C ASP A 586 9.80 26.09 -29.18
N GLN A 587 10.96 26.62 -29.56
CA GLN A 587 11.78 27.64 -28.95
C GLN A 587 10.98 28.83 -28.41
N VAL A 588 11.41 29.33 -27.25
CA VAL A 588 10.95 30.58 -26.64
C VAL A 588 11.03 31.72 -27.66
N PRO A 589 9.91 32.40 -28.00
CA PRO A 589 9.98 33.63 -28.76
C PRO A 589 10.62 34.74 -27.90
N GLU A 590 11.71 35.33 -28.39
CA GLU A 590 12.49 36.40 -27.76
C GLU A 590 11.74 37.74 -27.53
N GLU A 591 10.42 37.81 -27.72
CA GLU A 591 9.66 39.06 -27.61
C GLU A 591 8.98 39.30 -26.24
N GLU A 592 8.79 38.29 -25.39
CA GLU A 592 8.17 38.49 -24.07
C GLU A 592 9.13 39.00 -22.98
N THR A 593 10.44 38.93 -23.20
CA THR A 593 11.46 39.44 -22.27
C THR A 593 11.69 40.95 -22.36
N LYS A 594 11.24 41.63 -23.43
CA LYS A 594 11.31 43.11 -23.53
C LYS A 594 10.14 43.82 -22.86
N ALA A 595 8.94 43.23 -22.86
CA ALA A 595 7.75 43.83 -22.23
C ALA A 595 7.79 43.81 -20.68
N LYS A 596 8.52 42.87 -20.07
CA LYS A 596 8.70 42.83 -18.60
C LYS A 596 9.85 43.70 -18.09
N LYS A 597 10.74 44.19 -18.96
CA LYS A 597 11.82 45.12 -18.58
C LYS A 597 11.37 46.59 -18.62
N GLN A 598 10.41 46.95 -19.48
CA GLN A 598 9.87 48.31 -19.56
C GLN A 598 8.86 48.69 -18.47
N LYS A 599 8.31 47.73 -17.71
CA LYS A 599 7.37 48.01 -16.61
C LYS A 599 7.99 48.08 -15.21
N ARG A 600 9.33 48.05 -15.11
CA ARG A 600 10.06 48.17 -13.84
C ARG A 600 10.77 49.52 -13.62
N ASP A 601 10.85 50.38 -14.63
CA ASP A 601 11.55 51.68 -14.54
C ASP A 601 10.62 52.92 -14.48
N GLU A 602 9.28 52.76 -14.48
CA GLU A 602 8.33 53.89 -14.33
C GLU A 602 7.65 53.93 -12.95
N GLY A 603 8.42 53.66 -11.89
CA GLY A 603 7.93 53.67 -10.51
C GLY A 603 8.97 54.18 -9.52
N SER A 604 9.70 55.24 -9.86
CA SER A 604 10.53 55.98 -8.91
C SER A 604 10.76 57.43 -9.37
N THR A 605 9.80 58.29 -9.06
CA THR A 605 10.01 59.72 -8.70
C THR A 605 8.99 60.10 -7.66
#